data_AF-A0A3B5ATS6-F1
#
_entry.id   AF-A0A3B5ATS6-F1
#
_cell.length_a   1.000
_cell.length_b   1.000
_cell.length_c   1.000
_cell.angle_alpha   90.00
_cell.angle_beta   90.00
_cell.angle_gamma   90.00
#
_symmetry.space_group_name_H-M   'P 1'
#
loop_
_entity.id
_entity.type
_entity.pdbx_description
1 polymer ?
#
loop_
_entity_poly.entity_id
_entity_poly.type
_entity_poly.pdbx_seq_one_letter_code
_entity_poly.pdbx_strand_id
1 'polypeptide(L)'
;QGESRMMRMQFDGRSRAVAIDECSSAVKKLMEYVPVTTQDDVPLHPNQPPAEVPAPATQTCQAKAVGVEPEVVQGSLSIKRLTQHFLGEAALTLPQMYHHSPLAQGDLESILRVCLLDPSFYAFVEKMEGELKKVLEE
;
A
#
# COMPACT_ATOMS: atom_id res chain seq x y z
N GLN A 1 -7.15 2.88 19.58
CA GLN A 1 -5.70 3.06 19.80
C GLN A 1 -4.97 2.44 18.61
N GLY A 2 -4.09 3.19 17.95
CA GLY A 2 -3.26 2.63 16.88
C GLY A 2 -1.91 2.22 17.45
N GLU A 3 -1.57 0.94 17.36
CA GLU A 3 -0.21 0.47 17.63
C GLU A 3 0.59 0.52 16.33
N SER A 4 1.76 1.17 16.37
CA SER A 4 2.73 1.16 15.26
C SER A 4 3.96 0.35 15.66
N ARG A 5 4.60 -0.29 14.69
CA ARG A 5 5.82 -1.08 14.89
C ARG A 5 6.81 -0.77 13.78
N MET A 6 8.09 -0.70 14.13
CA MET A 6 9.19 -0.44 13.21
C MET A 6 10.05 -1.69 13.05
N MET A 7 10.45 -2.00 11.83
CA MET A 7 11.41 -3.05 11.52
C MET A 7 12.48 -2.51 10.57
N ARG A 8 13.73 -2.95 10.78
CA ARG A 8 14.87 -2.63 9.92
C ARG A 8 15.36 -3.91 9.28
N MET A 9 15.75 -3.83 8.01
CA MET A 9 16.26 -4.94 7.22
C MET A 9 17.64 -4.59 6.69
N GLN A 10 18.49 -5.60 6.55
CA GLN A 10 19.82 -5.48 5.95
C GLN A 10 19.94 -6.49 4.82
N PHE A 11 20.34 -6.02 3.64
CA PHE A 11 20.62 -6.87 2.50
C PHE A 11 22.02 -7.44 2.62
N ASP A 12 22.15 -8.73 2.32
CA ASP A 12 23.42 -9.44 2.32
C ASP A 12 23.96 -9.57 0.89
N GLY A 13 25.27 -9.79 0.76
CA GLY A 13 25.90 -10.00 -0.52
C GLY A 13 27.38 -10.37 -0.37
N ARG A 14 27.90 -11.06 -1.38
CA ARG A 14 29.33 -11.44 -1.47
C ARG A 14 30.31 -10.25 -1.36
N SER A 15 29.81 -9.03 -1.53
CA SER A 15 30.53 -7.79 -1.26
C SER A 15 29.54 -6.67 -0.92
N ARG A 16 30.04 -5.59 -0.31
CA ARG A 16 29.24 -4.39 -0.03
C ARG A 16 28.56 -3.84 -1.28
N ALA A 17 29.25 -3.84 -2.42
CA ALA A 17 28.69 -3.35 -3.69
C ALA A 17 27.49 -4.19 -4.14
N VAL A 18 27.57 -5.51 -3.99
CA VAL A 18 26.46 -6.43 -4.32
C VAL A 18 25.29 -6.24 -3.36
N ALA A 19 25.54 -6.13 -2.04
CA ALA A 19 24.48 -5.88 -1.08
C ALA A 19 23.73 -4.54 -1.32
N ILE A 20 24.45 -3.51 -1.78
CA ILE A 20 23.85 -2.22 -2.16
C ILE A 20 22.99 -2.39 -3.42
N ASP A 21 23.48 -3.08 -4.45
CA ASP A 21 22.73 -3.33 -5.69
C ASP A 21 21.42 -4.10 -5.42
N GLU A 22 21.48 -5.14 -4.59
CA GLU A 22 20.29 -5.89 -4.16
C GLU A 22 19.29 -5.01 -3.39
N CYS A 23 19.78 -4.16 -2.48
CA CYS A 23 18.95 -3.18 -1.78
C CYS A 23 18.28 -2.19 -2.76
N SER A 24 19.05 -1.63 -3.70
CA SER A 24 18.56 -0.71 -4.72
C SER A 24 17.51 -1.36 -5.63
N SER A 25 17.73 -2.61 -6.02
CA SER A 25 16.77 -3.42 -6.80
C SER A 25 15.47 -3.64 -6.03
N ALA A 26 15.56 -3.98 -4.74
CA ALA A 26 14.40 -4.16 -3.87
C ALA A 26 13.61 -2.85 -3.67
N VAL A 27 14.30 -1.72 -3.44
CA VAL A 27 13.67 -0.39 -3.34
C VAL A 27 12.95 -0.04 -4.64
N LYS A 28 13.59 -0.26 -5.80
CA LYS A 28 12.98 0.01 -7.11
C LYS A 28 11.66 -0.75 -7.29
N LYS A 29 11.60 -2.03 -6.91
CA LYS A 29 10.36 -2.83 -6.93
C LYS A 29 9.34 -2.32 -5.91
N LEU A 30 9.78 -1.95 -4.71
CA LEU A 30 8.88 -1.46 -3.66
C LEU A 30 8.21 -0.12 -4.03
N MET A 31 8.92 0.74 -4.76
CA MET A 31 8.40 2.01 -5.29
C MET A 31 7.22 1.84 -6.26
N GLU A 32 7.02 0.65 -6.83
CA GLU A 32 5.84 0.35 -7.65
C GLU A 32 4.56 0.31 -6.80
N TYR A 33 4.67 0.09 -5.49
CA TYR A 33 3.52 -0.12 -4.59
C TYR A 33 3.35 0.99 -3.53
N VAL A 34 4.45 1.54 -3.02
CA VAL A 34 4.44 2.54 -1.95
C VAL A 34 5.55 3.59 -2.17
N PRO A 35 5.31 4.88 -1.89
CA PRO A 35 6.38 5.87 -1.91
C PRO A 35 7.48 5.47 -0.92
N VAL A 36 8.70 5.32 -1.42
CA VAL A 36 9.89 5.07 -0.60
C VAL A 36 10.76 6.32 -0.62
N THR A 37 11.02 6.88 0.56
CA THR A 37 11.93 8.03 0.69
C THR A 37 13.38 7.54 0.73
N THR A 38 14.25 8.11 -0.10
CA THR A 38 15.70 7.94 0.04
C THR A 38 16.27 9.01 0.96
N GLN A 39 17.39 8.70 1.60
CA GLN A 39 18.00 9.56 2.61
C GLN A 39 18.64 10.83 2.03
N ASP A 40 18.72 10.97 0.70
CA ASP A 40 19.31 12.15 0.04
C ASP A 40 18.48 13.44 0.23
N ASP A 41 17.21 13.34 0.64
CA ASP A 41 16.30 14.48 0.83
C ASP A 41 16.19 15.01 2.27
N VAL A 42 16.92 14.47 3.25
CA VAL A 42 16.82 14.87 4.66
C VAL A 42 18.22 15.05 5.30
N PRO A 43 18.50 16.16 6.02
CA PRO A 43 19.76 16.32 6.73
C PRO A 43 20.00 15.18 7.73
N LEU A 44 21.20 14.58 7.61
CA LEU A 44 21.70 13.47 8.40
C LEU A 44 21.58 13.70 9.92
N HIS A 45 20.83 12.84 10.61
CA HIS A 45 21.17 12.47 11.99
C HIS A 45 21.66 11.02 12.00
N PRO A 46 22.98 10.79 12.03
CA PRO A 46 23.53 9.45 12.10
C PRO A 46 23.52 8.95 13.55
N ASN A 47 22.75 7.90 13.82
CA ASN A 47 22.91 6.95 14.93
C ASN A 47 23.03 7.51 16.37
N GLN A 48 22.00 7.34 17.20
CA GLN A 48 22.18 7.21 18.66
C GLN A 48 21.62 5.86 19.16
N PRO A 49 22.40 5.06 19.92
CA PRO A 49 21.91 3.97 20.76
C PRO A 49 21.39 4.48 22.12
N PRO A 50 20.63 3.67 22.90
CA PRO A 50 19.80 4.17 24.00
C PRO A 50 20.60 4.35 25.29
N ALA A 51 20.82 5.60 25.71
CA ALA A 51 20.86 6.02 27.12
C ALA A 51 20.96 7.55 27.25
N GLU A 52 20.29 8.06 28.27
CA GLU A 52 20.36 9.41 28.88
C GLU A 52 19.57 10.56 28.23
N VAL A 53 18.44 10.85 28.89
CA VAL A 53 17.66 12.09 28.82
C VAL A 53 18.51 13.25 29.33
N PRO A 54 18.54 14.41 28.63
CA PRO A 54 17.79 15.56 29.16
C PRO A 54 17.08 16.47 28.11
N ALA A 55 15.83 16.80 28.47
CA ALA A 55 15.10 18.08 28.33
C ALA A 55 14.76 18.69 26.93
N PRO A 56 13.63 19.44 26.83
CA PRO A 56 12.88 19.58 25.58
C PRO A 56 13.37 20.77 24.75
N ALA A 57 13.85 20.50 23.54
CA ALA A 57 14.01 21.52 22.51
C ALA A 57 12.68 21.70 21.79
N THR A 58 12.08 22.87 22.00
CA THR A 58 10.90 23.38 21.32
C THR A 58 11.19 23.46 19.82
N GLN A 59 10.72 22.49 19.03
CA GLN A 59 10.62 22.63 17.57
C GLN A 59 9.20 23.06 17.22
N THR A 60 9.04 24.38 17.19
CA THR A 60 7.91 25.07 16.61
C THR A 60 7.98 24.92 15.08
N CYS A 61 7.55 23.77 14.56
CA CYS A 61 7.18 23.68 13.15
C CYS A 61 5.80 24.33 13.01
N GLN A 62 5.79 25.65 12.80
CA GLN A 62 4.63 26.35 12.29
C GLN A 62 4.33 25.84 10.88
N ALA A 63 3.59 24.73 10.78
CA ALA A 63 2.74 24.51 9.63
C ALA A 63 1.62 25.54 9.76
N LYS A 64 1.67 26.55 8.89
CA LYS A 64 0.64 27.57 8.72
C LYS A 64 -0.68 26.86 8.42
N ALA A 65 -1.47 26.61 9.46
CA ALA A 65 -2.82 26.10 9.34
C ALA A 65 -3.64 27.17 8.61
N VAL A 66 -3.79 26.99 7.30
CA VAL A 66 -4.88 27.65 6.57
C VAL A 66 -6.14 26.97 7.08
N GLY A 67 -6.84 27.70 7.94
CA GLY A 67 -8.08 27.25 8.55
C GLY A 67 -9.09 26.88 7.48
N VAL A 68 -9.41 25.59 7.42
CA VAL A 68 -10.73 25.15 7.02
C VAL A 68 -11.34 24.63 8.30
N GLU A 69 -12.19 25.45 8.91
CA GLU A 69 -13.10 25.03 9.97
C GLU A 69 -13.74 23.70 9.55
N PRO A 70 -13.71 22.65 10.39
CA PRO A 70 -14.45 21.43 10.10
C PRO A 70 -15.93 21.80 10.13
N GLU A 71 -16.55 21.89 8.96
CA GLU A 71 -17.99 22.04 8.82
C GLU A 71 -18.64 20.86 9.53
N VAL A 72 -19.16 21.09 10.74
CA VAL A 72 -19.92 20.09 11.49
C VAL A 72 -21.25 19.93 10.79
N VAL A 73 -21.29 19.10 9.74
CA VAL A 73 -22.54 18.80 9.04
C VAL A 73 -23.33 17.81 9.89
N GLN A 74 -24.25 18.34 10.68
CA GLN A 74 -25.19 17.53 11.46
C GLN A 74 -26.37 17.11 10.57
N GLY A 75 -26.41 15.83 10.18
CA GLY A 75 -27.51 15.28 9.37
C GLY A 75 -27.11 14.05 8.56
N SER A 76 -28.00 13.60 7.67
CA SER A 76 -27.68 12.56 6.69
C SER A 76 -26.91 13.16 5.51
N LEU A 77 -25.76 12.58 5.21
CA LEU A 77 -24.94 12.93 4.05
C LEU A 77 -25.07 11.85 2.98
N SER A 78 -25.06 12.25 1.71
CA SER A 78 -24.93 11.29 0.62
C SER A 78 -23.51 10.70 0.63
N ILE A 79 -23.39 9.43 0.24
CA ILE A 79 -22.10 8.74 0.12
C ILE A 79 -21.14 9.58 -0.74
N LYS A 80 -21.63 10.19 -1.83
CA LYS A 80 -20.84 11.07 -2.71
C LYS A 80 -20.20 12.26 -1.96
N ARG A 81 -20.96 12.96 -1.11
CA ARG A 81 -20.44 14.09 -0.32
C ARG A 81 -19.46 13.62 0.75
N LEU A 82 -19.75 12.48 1.38
CA LEU A 82 -18.87 11.88 2.37
C LEU A 82 -17.51 11.53 1.74
N THR A 83 -17.52 10.89 0.56
CA THR A 83 -16.31 10.52 -0.17
C THR A 83 -15.49 11.75 -0.57
N GLN A 84 -16.12 12.81 -1.09
CA GLN A 84 -15.42 14.06 -1.43
C GLN A 84 -14.79 14.74 -0.21
N HIS A 85 -15.48 14.71 0.93
CA HIS A 85 -14.97 15.32 2.16
C HIS A 85 -13.73 14.59 2.70
N PHE A 86 -13.74 13.25 2.71
CA PHE A 86 -12.63 12.47 3.27
C PHE A 86 -11.49 12.24 2.28
N LEU A 87 -11.76 12.19 0.97
CA LEU A 87 -10.78 11.83 -0.05
C LEU A 87 -10.35 13.01 -0.93
N GLY A 88 -10.98 14.19 -0.76
CA GLY A 88 -10.71 15.40 -1.53
C GLY A 88 -11.17 15.32 -2.99
N GLU A 89 -10.57 16.15 -3.85
CA GLU A 89 -10.78 16.15 -5.31
C GLU A 89 -9.90 15.12 -6.06
N ALA A 90 -9.10 14.34 -5.34
CA ALA A 90 -8.22 13.35 -5.94
C ALA A 90 -9.03 12.17 -6.51
N ALA A 91 -8.72 11.79 -7.76
CA ALA A 91 -9.31 10.60 -8.37
C ALA A 91 -8.94 9.35 -7.56
N LEU A 92 -9.93 8.48 -7.33
CA LEU A 92 -9.71 7.20 -6.67
C LEU A 92 -9.01 6.23 -7.61
N THR A 93 -7.69 6.35 -7.71
CA THR A 93 -6.88 5.32 -8.33
C THR A 93 -6.75 4.17 -7.35
N LEU A 94 -7.11 2.96 -7.77
CA LEU A 94 -6.82 1.76 -7.00
C LEU A 94 -5.31 1.69 -6.74
N PRO A 95 -4.88 1.23 -5.55
CA PRO A 95 -3.46 0.98 -5.30
C PRO A 95 -2.85 0.13 -6.42
N GLN A 96 -1.63 0.43 -6.83
CA GLN A 96 -0.98 -0.25 -7.97
C GLN A 96 -0.93 -1.77 -7.82
N MET A 97 -0.95 -2.26 -6.58
CA MET A 97 -1.08 -3.69 -6.26
C MET A 97 -2.27 -4.38 -6.93
N TYR A 98 -3.38 -3.68 -7.16
CA TYR A 98 -4.56 -4.23 -7.84
C TYR A 98 -4.37 -4.37 -9.35
N HIS A 99 -3.37 -3.72 -9.94
CA HIS A 99 -3.05 -3.83 -11.37
C HIS A 99 -2.11 -5.00 -11.68
N HIS A 100 -1.43 -5.53 -10.68
CA HIS A 100 -0.62 -6.73 -10.83
C HIS A 100 -1.48 -7.95 -10.55
N SER A 101 -1.89 -8.66 -11.61
CA SER A 101 -2.38 -10.03 -11.43
C SER A 101 -1.22 -10.86 -10.86
N PRO A 102 -1.36 -11.47 -9.67
CA PRO A 102 -0.30 -12.27 -9.08
C PRO A 102 -0.02 -13.57 -9.86
N LEU A 103 -0.81 -13.86 -10.89
CA LEU A 103 -0.65 -15.04 -11.73
C LEU A 103 0.20 -14.67 -12.95
N ALA A 104 1.45 -15.12 -12.99
CA ALA A 104 2.25 -15.05 -14.20
C ALA A 104 1.62 -15.93 -15.30
N GLN A 105 1.97 -15.67 -16.56
CA GLN A 105 1.54 -16.46 -17.71
C GLN A 105 2.11 -17.89 -17.60
N GLY A 106 1.36 -18.80 -16.94
CA GLY A 106 1.75 -20.18 -16.64
C GLY A 106 1.28 -20.68 -15.28
N ASP A 107 1.13 -19.79 -14.30
CA ASP A 107 0.67 -20.16 -12.94
C ASP A 107 -0.80 -20.55 -12.94
N LEU A 108 -1.60 -19.85 -13.74
CA LEU A 108 -3.03 -20.14 -13.91
C LEU A 108 -3.25 -21.55 -14.49
N GLU A 109 -2.40 -21.99 -15.42
CA GLU A 109 -2.52 -23.33 -16.03
C GLU A 109 -2.33 -24.43 -14.98
N SER A 110 -1.35 -24.27 -14.09
CA SER A 110 -1.10 -25.21 -13.00
C SER A 110 -2.28 -25.28 -12.04
N ILE A 111 -2.87 -24.13 -11.69
CA ILE A 111 -4.06 -24.04 -10.83
C ILE A 111 -5.26 -24.72 -11.51
N LEU A 112 -5.50 -24.42 -12.79
CA LEU A 112 -6.59 -25.03 -13.55
C LEU A 112 -6.45 -26.54 -13.60
N ARG A 113 -5.25 -27.08 -13.82
CA ARG A 113 -5.02 -28.54 -13.80
C ARG A 113 -5.42 -29.19 -12.48
N VAL A 114 -5.13 -28.53 -11.35
CA VAL A 114 -5.53 -29.03 -10.02
C VAL A 114 -7.05 -28.97 -9.88
N CYS A 115 -7.68 -27.87 -10.28
CA CYS A 115 -9.14 -27.73 -10.24
C CYS A 115 -9.87 -28.78 -11.08
N LEU A 116 -9.31 -29.15 -12.23
CA LEU A 116 -9.86 -30.17 -13.12
C LEU A 116 -9.84 -31.60 -12.55
N LEU A 117 -9.16 -31.83 -11.42
CA LEU A 117 -9.23 -33.10 -10.69
C LEU A 117 -10.57 -33.27 -9.95
N ASP A 118 -11.29 -32.17 -9.70
CA ASP A 118 -12.63 -32.19 -9.11
C ASP A 118 -13.71 -32.25 -10.21
N PRO A 119 -14.51 -33.33 -10.28
CA PRO A 119 -15.58 -33.46 -11.27
C PRO A 119 -16.64 -32.35 -11.20
N SER A 120 -16.80 -31.70 -10.04
CA SER A 120 -17.79 -30.64 -9.84
C SER A 120 -17.33 -29.26 -10.34
N PHE A 121 -16.04 -29.12 -10.63
CA PHE A 121 -15.43 -27.82 -10.96
C PHE A 121 -16.08 -27.16 -12.19
N TYR A 122 -16.39 -27.93 -13.23
CA TYR A 122 -17.03 -27.39 -14.44
C TYR A 122 -18.41 -26.78 -14.15
N ALA A 123 -19.26 -27.48 -13.40
CA ALA A 123 -20.58 -26.98 -13.02
C ALA A 123 -20.48 -25.74 -12.12
N PHE A 124 -19.48 -25.69 -11.24
CA PHE A 124 -19.18 -24.51 -10.44
C PHE A 124 -18.78 -23.30 -11.30
N VAL A 125 -17.89 -23.49 -12.30
CA VAL A 125 -17.47 -22.42 -13.22
C VAL A 125 -18.66 -21.90 -14.03
N GLU A 126 -19.52 -22.77 -14.56
CA GLU A 126 -20.74 -22.36 -15.27
C GLU A 126 -21.66 -21.50 -14.38
N LYS A 127 -21.85 -21.91 -13.12
CA LYS A 127 -22.62 -21.13 -12.15
C LYS A 127 -21.98 -19.77 -11.89
N MET A 128 -20.66 -19.72 -11.67
CA MET A 128 -19.94 -18.47 -11.48
C MET A 128 -20.08 -17.53 -12.68
N GLU A 129 -19.95 -18.05 -13.90
CA GLU A 129 -20.13 -17.25 -15.12
C GLU A 129 -21.56 -16.69 -15.20
N GLY A 130 -22.56 -17.50 -14.83
CA GLY A 130 -23.95 -17.06 -14.77
C GLY A 130 -24.18 -15.92 -13.76
N GLU A 131 -23.63 -16.02 -12.55
CA GLU A 131 -23.72 -14.94 -11.56
C GLU A 131 -22.97 -13.68 -12.00
N LEU A 132 -21.81 -13.82 -12.63
CA LEU A 132 -21.04 -12.67 -13.12
C LEU A 132 -21.78 -11.91 -14.23
N LYS A 133 -22.47 -12.62 -15.13
CA LYS A 133 -23.31 -12.00 -16.17
C LYS A 133 -24.44 -11.16 -15.57
N LYS A 134 -25.10 -11.64 -14.51
CA LYS A 134 -26.15 -10.88 -13.81
C LYS A 134 -25.62 -9.55 -13.27
N VAL A 135 -24.45 -9.56 -12.64
CA VAL A 135 -23.82 -8.35 -12.09
C VAL A 135 -23.42 -7.36 -13.19
N LEU A 136 -23.07 -7.84 -14.39
CA LEU A 136 -22.71 -6.96 -15.51
C LEU A 136 -23.93 -6.32 -16.20
N GLU A 137 -25.11 -6.93 -16.05
CA GLU A 137 -26.37 -6.45 -16.60
C GLU A 137 -27.15 -5.53 -15.63
N GLU A 138 -26.68 -5.37 -14.38
CA GLU A 138 -27.15 -4.40 -13.37
C GLU A 138 -26.55 -2.99 -13.58
#